data_AF-A0A383E774-F1
#
_entry.id   AF-A0A383E774-F1
#
_cell.length_a   1.000
_cell.length_b   1.000
_cell.length_c   1.000
_cell.angle_alpha   90.00
_cell.angle_beta   90.00
_cell.angle_gamma   90.00
#
_symmetry.space_group_name_H-M   'P 1'
#
loop_
_entity.id
_entity.type
_entity.pdbx_description
1 polymer ?
#
loop_
_entity_poly.entity_id
_entity_poly.type
_entity_poly.pdbx_seq_one_letter_code
_entity_poly.pdbx_strand_id
1 'polypeptide(L)'
;VNVPILVYHHVYRDDDPELAHTTGAGVVTATALRRQVMHLLDEGWRVVATGDLVDGLVAGTALPQRSACLHFDNGWLDTATVAAPILRECGVVAMCYPISDSITAASE
;
A
#
# COMPACT_ATOMS: atom_id res chain seq x y z
N VAL A 1 16.52 -9.91 9.88
CA VAL A 1 15.90 -8.65 9.42
C VAL A 1 14.43 -8.73 9.75
N ASN A 2 13.88 -7.77 10.49
CA ASN A 2 12.45 -7.73 10.83
C ASN A 2 11.83 -6.52 10.11
N VAL A 3 11.11 -6.78 9.03
CA VAL A 3 10.47 -5.76 8.19
C VAL A 3 8.97 -6.07 8.15
N PRO A 4 8.11 -5.26 8.79
CA PRO A 4 6.67 -5.43 8.65
C PRO A 4 6.24 -5.12 7.23
N ILE A 5 5.29 -5.92 6.75
CA ILE A 5 4.61 -5.72 5.48
C ILE A 5 3.17 -5.35 5.81
N LEU A 6 2.78 -4.12 5.48
CA LEU A 6 1.43 -3.61 5.69
C LEU A 6 0.61 -3.84 4.42
N VAL A 7 -0.49 -4.57 4.55
CA VAL A 7 -1.31 -4.99 3.42
C VAL A 7 -2.62 -4.19 3.40
N TYR A 8 -2.94 -3.63 2.24
CA TYR A 8 -4.13 -2.85 1.93
C TYR A 8 -4.92 -3.52 0.82
N HIS A 9 -6.24 -3.31 0.80
CA HIS A 9 -7.10 -3.77 -0.29
C HIS A 9 -7.87 -2.56 -0.87
N HIS A 10 -9.02 -2.22 -0.29
CA HIS A 10 -9.80 -1.06 -0.70
C HIS A 10 -9.33 0.21 -0.02
N VAL A 11 -9.20 1.29 -0.81
CA VAL A 11 -8.93 2.64 -0.33
C VAL A 11 -9.96 3.60 -0.90
N TYR A 12 -11.07 3.74 -0.21
CA TYR A 12 -12.13 4.64 -0.65
C TYR A 12 -11.81 6.09 -0.34
N ARG A 13 -12.39 6.99 -1.13
CA ARG A 13 -12.49 8.40 -0.72
C ARG A 13 -13.36 8.48 0.54
N ASP A 14 -13.12 9.49 1.38
CA ASP A 14 -13.88 9.64 2.62
C ASP A 14 -15.38 9.91 2.39
N ASP A 15 -15.75 10.37 1.19
CA ASP A 15 -17.12 10.64 0.74
C ASP A 15 -17.74 9.51 -0.11
N ASP A 16 -17.06 8.36 -0.23
CA ASP A 16 -17.52 7.28 -1.09
C ASP A 16 -18.79 6.59 -0.51
N PRO A 17 -19.89 6.49 -1.28
CA PRO A 17 -21.12 5.85 -0.81
C PRO A 17 -20.93 4.36 -0.49
N GLU A 18 -19.95 3.67 -1.09
CA GLU A 18 -19.67 2.25 -0.82
C GLU A 18 -19.20 2.02 0.62
N LEU A 19 -18.70 3.05 1.31
CA LEU A 19 -18.36 2.97 2.74
C LEU A 19 -19.57 2.64 3.63
N ALA A 20 -20.79 3.01 3.21
CA ALA A 20 -22.01 2.68 3.95
C ALA A 20 -22.41 1.20 3.80
N HIS A 21 -21.92 0.53 2.76
CA HIS A 21 -22.31 -0.82 2.38
C HIS A 21 -21.18 -1.84 2.52
N THR A 22 -19.94 -1.37 2.69
CA THR A 22 -18.76 -2.22 2.83
C THR A 22 -18.24 -2.17 4.26
N THR A 23 -18.30 -3.30 4.95
CA THR A 23 -17.69 -3.47 6.28
C THR A 23 -16.71 -4.63 6.25
N GLY A 24 -15.50 -4.43 6.76
CA GLY A 24 -14.48 -5.49 6.77
C GLY A 24 -13.06 -4.97 7.01
N ALA A 25 -12.18 -5.89 7.40
CA ALA A 25 -10.78 -5.61 7.73
C ALA A 25 -9.91 -5.14 6.54
N GLY A 26 -10.44 -5.16 5.31
CA GLY A 26 -9.75 -4.75 4.09
C GLY A 26 -10.15 -3.38 3.55
N VAL A 27 -10.97 -2.61 4.28
CA VAL A 27 -11.45 -1.29 3.82
C VAL A 27 -10.84 -0.19 4.67
N VAL A 28 -10.13 0.72 4.01
CA VAL A 28 -9.63 1.96 4.63
C VAL A 28 -10.08 3.18 3.83
N THR A 29 -10.16 4.33 4.49
CA THR A 29 -10.42 5.59 3.79
C THR A 29 -9.12 6.27 3.38
N ALA A 30 -9.19 7.21 2.43
CA ALA A 30 -8.09 8.06 2.00
C ALA A 30 -7.43 8.80 3.18
N THR A 31 -8.23 9.38 4.08
CA THR A 31 -7.72 10.03 5.29
C THR A 31 -7.04 9.03 6.22
N ALA A 32 -7.59 7.82 6.39
CA ALA A 32 -6.99 6.79 7.22
C ALA A 32 -5.63 6.31 6.66
N LEU A 33 -5.54 6.05 5.35
CA LEU A 33 -4.30 5.67 4.69
C LEU A 33 -3.24 6.74 4.88
N ARG A 34 -3.56 8.01 4.58
CA ARG A 34 -2.60 9.13 4.76
C ARG A 34 -2.12 9.20 6.20
N ARG A 35 -3.02 9.10 7.17
CA ARG A 35 -2.66 9.16 8.59
C ARG A 35 -1.71 8.02 8.98
N GLN A 36 -1.96 6.80 8.51
CA GLN A 36 -1.12 5.64 8.79
C GLN A 36 0.28 5.78 8.18
N VAL A 37 0.36 6.20 6.91
CA VAL A 37 1.64 6.43 6.22
C VAL A 37 2.44 7.55 6.90
N MET A 38 1.80 8.69 7.19
CA MET A 38 2.46 9.80 7.88
C MET A 38 2.95 9.38 9.26
N HIS A 39 2.17 8.60 10.02
CA HIS A 39 2.60 8.11 11.32
C HIS A 39 3.87 7.24 11.24
N LEU A 40 3.99 6.38 10.22
CA LEU A 40 5.24 5.63 10.00
C LEU A 40 6.43 6.57 9.77
N LEU A 41 6.26 7.56 8.90
CA LEU A 41 7.32 8.51 8.56
C LEU A 41 7.73 9.35 9.78
N ASP A 42 6.75 9.83 10.56
CA ASP A 42 6.96 10.62 11.77
C ASP A 42 7.70 9.81 12.86
N GLU A 43 7.45 8.50 12.94
CA GLU A 43 8.14 7.56 13.83
C GLU A 43 9.50 7.07 13.30
N GLY A 44 9.98 7.67 12.21
CA GLY A 44 11.28 7.42 11.61
C GLY A 44 11.36 6.10 10.83
N TRP A 45 10.24 5.51 10.45
CA TRP A 45 10.22 4.36 9.54
C TRP A 45 10.48 4.79 8.10
N ARG A 46 11.12 3.90 7.34
CA ARG A 46 11.31 4.06 5.89
C ARG A 46 10.51 3.02 5.15
N VAL A 47 9.66 3.48 4.24
CA VAL A 47 9.01 2.59 3.29
C VAL A 47 10.01 2.26 2.17
N VAL A 48 10.37 1.00 2.05
CA VAL A 48 11.32 0.50 1.05
C VAL A 48 10.60 -0.25 -0.07
N ALA A 49 11.21 -0.34 -1.24
CA ALA A 49 10.66 -1.15 -2.31
C ALA A 49 10.72 -2.63 -1.92
N THR A 50 9.74 -3.42 -2.37
CA THR A 50 9.76 -4.87 -2.12
C THR A 50 10.97 -5.55 -2.77
N GLY A 51 11.48 -5.00 -3.88
CA GLY A 51 12.76 -5.45 -4.47
C GLY A 51 13.94 -5.28 -3.52
N ASP A 52 14.08 -4.12 -2.86
CA ASP A 52 15.15 -3.88 -1.89
C ASP A 52 15.07 -4.86 -0.70
N LEU A 53 13.85 -5.19 -0.26
CA LEU A 53 13.64 -6.21 0.78
C LEU A 53 14.14 -7.58 0.32
N VAL A 54 13.81 -7.99 -0.90
CA VAL A 54 14.27 -9.26 -1.48
C VAL A 54 15.80 -9.27 -1.59
N ASP A 55 16.41 -8.20 -2.09
CA ASP A 55 17.86 -8.06 -2.19
C ASP A 55 18.53 -8.13 -0.81
N GLY A 56 17.93 -7.52 0.21
CA GLY A 56 18.41 -7.59 1.59
C GLY A 56 18.35 -9.00 2.17
N LEU A 57 17.34 -9.79 1.82
CA LEU A 57 17.19 -11.19 2.28
C LEU A 57 18.11 -12.16 1.52
N VAL A 58 18.29 -11.97 0.21
CA VAL A 58 18.99 -12.91 -0.66
C VAL A 58 20.47 -12.55 -0.80
N ALA A 59 20.79 -11.29 -1.06
CA ALA A 59 22.15 -10.82 -1.32
C ALA A 59 22.84 -10.23 -0.08
N GLY A 60 22.11 -10.09 1.04
CA GLY A 60 22.65 -9.50 2.27
C GLY A 60 22.81 -7.98 2.21
N THR A 61 22.17 -7.31 1.25
CA THR A 61 22.18 -5.86 1.13
C THR A 61 21.60 -5.21 2.39
N ALA A 62 22.30 -4.24 2.96
CA ALA A 62 21.84 -3.58 4.17
C ALA A 62 20.57 -2.73 3.89
N LEU A 63 19.50 -3.01 4.64
CA LEU A 63 18.30 -2.18 4.65
C LEU A 63 18.42 -1.08 5.72
N PRO A 64 17.78 0.08 5.52
CA PRO A 64 17.64 1.07 6.57
C PRO A 64 17.05 0.47 7.84
N GLN A 65 17.49 0.95 9.01
CA GLN A 65 16.79 0.63 10.26
C GLN A 65 15.35 1.13 10.18
N ARG A 66 14.42 0.39 10.79
CA ARG A 66 12.97 0.66 10.73
C ARG A 66 12.43 0.70 9.30
N SER A 67 12.78 -0.31 8.48
CA SER A 67 12.19 -0.47 7.16
C SER A 67 10.81 -1.14 7.24
N ALA A 68 9.88 -0.71 6.39
CA ALA A 68 8.56 -1.32 6.18
C ALA A 68 8.25 -1.42 4.68
N CYS A 69 7.34 -2.31 4.30
CA CYS A 69 6.78 -2.37 2.94
C CYS A 69 5.27 -2.08 2.98
N LEU A 70 4.77 -1.47 1.89
CA LEU A 70 3.33 -1.28 1.67
C LEU A 70 2.89 -2.12 0.47
N HIS A 71 1.93 -3.01 0.67
CA HIS A 71 1.37 -3.91 -0.34
C HIS A 71 -0.11 -3.63 -0.56
N PHE A 72 -0.55 -3.66 -1.81
CA PHE A 72 -1.94 -3.49 -2.24
C PHE A 72 -2.39 -4.69 -3.05
N ASP A 73 -3.32 -5.47 -2.52
CA ASP A 73 -3.77 -6.70 -3.15
C ASP A 73 -4.98 -6.46 -4.07
N ASN A 74 -5.32 -7.49 -4.86
CA ASN A 74 -6.47 -7.58 -5.77
C ASN A 74 -6.40 -6.71 -7.03
N GLY A 75 -5.73 -5.56 -6.99
CA GLY A 75 -5.65 -4.64 -8.14
C GLY A 75 -6.92 -3.81 -8.33
N TRP A 76 -7.58 -3.43 -7.23
CA TRP A 76 -8.74 -2.54 -7.28
C TRP A 76 -8.39 -1.20 -7.91
N LEU A 77 -9.35 -0.61 -8.65
CA LEU A 77 -9.14 0.67 -9.34
C LEU A 77 -8.78 1.81 -8.36
N ASP A 78 -9.32 1.75 -7.14
CA ASP A 78 -9.06 2.71 -6.06
C ASP A 78 -7.58 2.73 -5.61
N THR A 79 -6.82 1.64 -5.80
CA THR A 79 -5.38 1.61 -5.58
C THR A 79 -4.68 2.60 -6.52
N ALA A 80 -5.11 2.68 -7.78
CA ALA A 80 -4.53 3.59 -8.77
C ALA A 80 -5.09 5.01 -8.66
N THR A 81 -6.39 5.17 -8.38
CA THR A 81 -7.08 6.47 -8.45
C THR A 81 -7.14 7.22 -7.12
N VAL A 82 -7.04 6.52 -5.99
CA VAL A 82 -7.10 7.12 -4.64
C VAL A 82 -5.78 6.92 -3.90
N ALA A 83 -5.29 5.68 -3.75
CA ALA A 83 -4.10 5.40 -2.94
C ALA A 83 -2.82 5.95 -3.59
N ALA A 84 -2.57 5.67 -4.87
CA ALA A 84 -1.32 6.05 -5.53
C ALA A 84 -1.02 7.57 -5.50
N PRO A 85 -1.98 8.49 -5.73
CA PRO A 85 -1.75 9.93 -5.52
C PRO A 85 -1.31 10.27 -4.09
N ILE A 86 -1.95 9.68 -3.08
CA ILE A 86 -1.60 9.91 -1.66
C ILE A 86 -0.17 9.45 -1.37
N LEU A 87 0.20 8.24 -1.84
CA LEU A 87 1.54 7.70 -1.63
C LEU A 87 2.63 8.56 -2.31
N ARG A 88 2.34 9.08 -3.52
CA ARG A 88 3.24 10.02 -4.22
C ARG A 88 3.41 11.32 -3.44
N GLU A 89 2.34 11.89 -2.92
CA GLU A 89 2.40 13.10 -2.07
C GLU A 89 3.20 12.86 -0.78
N CYS A 90 3.07 11.68 -0.17
CA CYS A 90 3.87 11.27 0.98
C CYS A 90 5.32 10.90 0.64
N GLY A 91 5.68 10.82 -0.65
CA GLY A 91 7.02 10.46 -1.10
C GLY A 91 7.40 9.00 -0.81
N VAL A 92 6.43 8.08 -0.76
CA VAL A 92 6.65 6.66 -0.46
C VAL A 92 6.31 5.76 -1.65
N VAL A 93 6.96 4.59 -1.69
CA VAL A 93 6.70 3.53 -2.68
C VAL A 93 5.74 2.48 -2.13
N ALA A 94 5.12 1.70 -3.01
CA ALA A 94 4.31 0.54 -2.66
C ALA A 94 4.36 -0.50 -3.78
N MET A 95 3.99 -1.75 -3.46
CA MET A 95 3.83 -2.84 -4.42
C MET A 95 2.35 -3.18 -4.57
N CYS A 96 1.89 -3.43 -5.80
CA CYS A 96 0.53 -3.89 -6.06
C CYS A 96 0.55 -5.32 -6.64
N TYR A 97 -0.32 -6.18 -6.14
CA TYR A 97 -0.51 -7.56 -6.57
C TYR A 97 -1.89 -7.74 -7.20
N PRO A 98 -2.07 -7.36 -8.47
CA PRO A 98 -3.35 -7.47 -9.16
C PRO A 98 -3.70 -8.93 -9.49
N ILE A 99 -5.00 -9.23 -9.49
CA ILE A 99 -5.51 -10.48 -10.05
C ILE A 99 -5.59 -10.31 -11.58
N SER A 100 -4.73 -11.02 -12.30
CA SER A 100 -4.56 -10.87 -13.77
C SER A 100 -5.85 -11.04 -14.55
N ASP A 101 -6.65 -12.03 -14.18
CA ASP A 101 -7.90 -12.35 -14.90
C ASP A 101 -8.93 -11.22 -14.76
N SER A 102 -9.05 -10.64 -13.55
CA SER A 102 -9.95 -9.51 -13.29
C SER A 102 -9.51 -8.25 -14.04
N ILE A 103 -8.21 -7.97 -14.11
CA ILE A 103 -7.68 -6.83 -14.87
C ILE A 103 -7.88 -7.00 -16.37
N THR A 104 -7.67 -8.22 -16.88
CA THR A 104 -7.88 -8.54 -18.30
C THR A 104 -9.34 -8.33 -18.68
N ALA A 105 -10.27 -8.90 -17.90
CA ALA A 105 -11.70 -8.75 -18.13
C ALA A 105 -12.19 -7.29 -18.04
N ALA A 106 -11.56 -6.43 -17.23
CA ALA A 106 -11.90 -5.01 -17.14
C ALA A 106 -11.30 -4.15 -18.27
N SER A 107 -10.36 -4.70 -19.04
CA SER A 107 -9.67 -3.99 -20.14
C SER A 107 -10.26 -4.30 -21.53
N GLU A 108 -11.21 -5.23 -21.59
CA GLU A 108 -12.00 -5.61 -22.79
C GLU A 108 -13.33 -4.86 -22.82
#